data_AF-I9P2A0-F1
#
_entry.id   AF-I9P2A0-F1
#
_cell.length_a   1.000
_cell.length_b   1.000
_cell.length_c   1.000
_cell.angle_alpha   90.00
_cell.angle_beta   90.00
_cell.angle_gamma   90.00
#
_symmetry.space_group_name_H-M   'P 1'
#
loop_
_entity.id
_entity.type
_entity.pdbx_description
1 polymer ?
#
loop_
_entity_poly.entity_id
_entity_poly.type
_entity_poly.pdbx_seq_one_letter_code
_entity_poly.pdbx_strand_id
1 'polypeptide(L)'
;MTDANSLSQWWQPQKLALDECYQAAIGPLTLYLKRRQQEWLVSSEYSSDPDSAYRLQLTQASCLPELLASQRFIFRHSPAGFCLKPKLLDRPVVIKTRQSVSIPPGEQSVFYISSPLRVELVLQDPELTLFSLPIQRLSDTWFGANTQHGELCYADKTHARHSLAEIPARPHRAVTPITIENHSTRMLTIDKLSIPLPYLALYGADDGSLWTDPITLQHENLNSLTRFQLNKQLPRDLTSRHQLAAPVHTPDKHGLVRAFTGIFNQ
;
A
#
# COMPACT_ATOMS: atom_id res chain seq x y z
N MET A 1 27.25 7.10 -12.10
CA MET A 1 26.57 7.56 -10.88
C MET A 1 25.66 6.42 -10.46
N THR A 2 26.04 5.69 -9.42
CA THR A 2 25.30 4.54 -8.90
C THR A 2 24.07 5.04 -8.16
N ASP A 3 22.88 4.69 -8.65
CA ASP A 3 21.59 5.05 -8.06
C ASP A 3 21.45 4.44 -6.66
N ALA A 4 21.72 5.25 -5.64
CA ALA A 4 21.73 4.83 -4.24
C ALA A 4 20.33 4.54 -3.65
N ASN A 5 19.30 4.38 -4.48
CA ASN A 5 17.89 4.25 -4.03
C ASN A 5 17.05 3.23 -4.84
N SER A 6 17.66 2.45 -5.74
CA SER A 6 16.93 1.41 -6.49
C SER A 6 16.60 0.22 -5.58
N LEU A 7 15.33 -0.12 -5.47
CA LEU A 7 14.87 -1.32 -4.78
C LEU A 7 14.84 -2.49 -5.77
N SER A 8 15.04 -3.71 -5.30
CA SER A 8 14.77 -4.88 -6.13
C SER A 8 13.27 -5.15 -6.21
N GLN A 9 12.81 -5.59 -7.39
CA GLN A 9 11.43 -6.04 -7.58
C GLN A 9 11.22 -7.36 -6.84
N TRP A 10 10.72 -7.28 -5.62
CA TRP A 10 10.55 -8.45 -4.75
C TRP A 10 9.36 -9.34 -5.13
N TRP A 11 8.57 -8.91 -6.11
CA TRP A 11 7.39 -9.57 -6.62
C TRP A 11 7.62 -10.41 -7.87
N GLN A 12 8.87 -10.81 -8.10
CA GLN A 12 9.21 -11.70 -9.21
C GLN A 12 8.93 -13.17 -8.86
N PRO A 13 8.51 -14.01 -9.83
CA PRO A 13 8.32 -15.44 -9.61
C PRO A 13 9.59 -16.12 -9.11
N GLN A 14 9.44 -17.01 -8.14
CA GLN A 14 10.50 -17.80 -7.54
C GLN A 14 10.13 -19.28 -7.57
N LYS A 15 11.12 -20.16 -7.38
CA LYS A 15 10.92 -21.59 -7.18
C LYS A 15 11.53 -22.01 -5.85
N LEU A 16 10.85 -22.89 -5.13
CA LEU A 16 11.36 -23.52 -3.91
C LEU A 16 11.40 -25.03 -4.12
N ALA A 17 12.57 -25.66 -3.96
CA ALA A 17 12.67 -27.11 -4.07
C ALA A 17 12.05 -27.79 -2.84
N LEU A 18 11.97 -29.12 -2.88
CA LEU A 18 11.47 -29.89 -1.75
C LEU A 18 12.42 -29.76 -0.56
N ASP A 19 11.86 -29.58 0.63
CA ASP A 19 12.52 -29.45 1.93
C ASP A 19 13.40 -28.20 2.12
N GLU A 20 13.46 -27.33 1.11
CA GLU A 20 14.09 -26.02 1.20
C GLU A 20 13.22 -25.03 1.97
N CYS A 21 13.90 -24.06 2.60
CA CYS A 21 13.27 -22.94 3.26
C CYS A 21 13.66 -21.63 2.57
N TYR A 22 12.76 -20.67 2.60
CA TYR A 22 12.94 -19.36 2.00
C TYR A 22 12.53 -18.29 3.00
N GLN A 23 13.32 -17.23 3.10
CA GLN A 23 13.05 -16.08 3.94
C GLN A 23 12.87 -14.83 3.08
N ALA A 24 11.79 -14.10 3.34
CA ALA A 24 11.53 -12.80 2.75
C ALA A 24 11.28 -11.77 3.85
N ALA A 25 12.24 -10.89 4.07
CA ALA A 25 12.07 -9.72 4.91
C ALA A 25 11.73 -8.52 4.03
N ILE A 26 10.53 -7.97 4.20
CA ILE A 26 9.99 -6.85 3.42
C ILE A 26 9.44 -5.83 4.42
N GLY A 27 10.14 -4.72 4.60
CA GLY A 27 9.80 -3.78 5.66
C GLY A 27 9.83 -4.46 7.05
N PRO A 28 8.84 -4.18 7.91
CA PRO A 28 8.76 -4.79 9.24
C PRO A 28 8.31 -6.25 9.23
N LEU A 29 7.86 -6.82 8.11
CA LEU A 29 7.42 -8.22 8.03
C LEU A 29 8.56 -9.12 7.58
N THR A 30 8.77 -10.22 8.30
CA THR A 30 9.56 -11.36 7.82
C THR A 30 8.64 -12.55 7.61
N LEU A 31 8.68 -13.13 6.41
CA LEU A 31 8.02 -14.39 6.06
C LEU A 31 9.06 -15.50 5.97
N TYR A 32 8.70 -16.68 6.48
CA TYR A 32 9.45 -17.91 6.30
C TYR A 32 8.55 -18.92 5.61
N LEU A 33 9.02 -19.44 4.47
CA LEU A 33 8.29 -20.39 3.65
C LEU A 33 9.07 -21.70 3.63
N LYS A 34 8.37 -22.82 3.78
CA LYS A 34 8.95 -24.15 3.54
C LYS A 34 8.01 -24.97 2.69
N ARG A 35 8.58 -25.60 1.67
CA ARG A 35 7.85 -26.54 0.82
C ARG A 35 8.27 -27.96 1.17
N ARG A 36 7.30 -28.84 1.35
CA ARG A 36 7.49 -30.30 1.39
C ARG A 36 6.62 -30.96 0.32
N GLN A 37 6.76 -32.26 0.11
CA GLN A 37 6.06 -32.97 -0.97
C GLN A 37 4.53 -32.75 -0.95
N GLN A 38 3.93 -32.72 0.23
CA GLN A 38 2.48 -32.63 0.44
C GLN A 38 2.04 -31.39 1.21
N GLU A 39 2.94 -30.45 1.51
CA GLU A 39 2.57 -29.28 2.30
C GLU A 39 3.39 -28.04 1.97
N TRP A 40 2.76 -26.88 2.14
CA TRP A 40 3.42 -25.60 2.31
C TRP A 40 3.24 -25.14 3.75
N LEU A 41 4.34 -24.69 4.36
CA LEU A 41 4.38 -24.13 5.70
C LEU A 41 4.77 -22.66 5.58
N VAL A 42 4.04 -21.81 6.29
CA VAL A 42 4.26 -20.37 6.32
C VAL A 42 4.31 -19.91 7.76
N SER A 43 5.41 -19.25 8.13
CA SER A 43 5.54 -18.53 9.39
C SER A 43 5.77 -17.05 9.12
N SER A 44 5.33 -16.20 10.03
CA SER A 44 5.52 -14.75 9.90
C SER A 44 5.82 -14.11 11.24
N GLU A 45 6.66 -13.09 11.24
CA GLU A 45 6.93 -12.25 12.40
C GLU A 45 7.02 -10.78 11.99
N TYR A 46 6.78 -9.89 12.96
CA TYR A 46 6.87 -8.45 12.75
C TYR A 46 7.97 -7.87 13.64
N SER A 47 8.85 -7.07 13.05
CA SER A 47 9.83 -6.29 13.79
C SER A 47 9.23 -4.96 14.26
N SER A 48 9.54 -4.57 15.48
CA SER A 48 9.27 -3.23 16.03
C SER A 48 10.44 -2.25 15.80
N ASP A 49 11.55 -2.73 15.25
CA ASP A 49 12.72 -1.92 14.93
C ASP A 49 12.37 -0.87 13.86
N PRO A 50 12.54 0.44 14.11
CA PRO A 50 12.30 1.47 13.12
C PRO A 50 13.07 1.27 11.81
N ASP A 51 14.28 0.71 11.85
CA ASP A 51 15.12 0.49 10.67
C ASP A 51 14.58 -0.63 9.77
N SER A 52 13.75 -1.52 10.32
CA SER A 52 13.07 -2.54 9.53
C SER A 52 12.23 -1.94 8.40
N ALA A 53 11.78 -0.69 8.50
CA ALA A 53 11.02 -0.01 7.45
C ALA A 53 11.74 0.03 6.08
N TYR A 54 13.06 -0.04 6.06
CA TYR A 54 13.88 0.02 4.84
C TYR A 54 14.36 -1.37 4.38
N ARG A 55 14.07 -2.42 5.15
CA ARG A 55 14.58 -3.76 4.91
C ARG A 55 13.96 -4.39 3.67
N LEU A 56 14.80 -4.85 2.76
CA LEU A 56 14.42 -5.78 1.71
C LEU A 56 15.49 -6.88 1.59
N GLN A 57 15.14 -8.09 1.97
CA GLN A 57 16.03 -9.25 1.87
C GLN A 57 15.24 -10.48 1.46
N LEU A 58 15.69 -11.12 0.38
CA LEU A 58 15.12 -12.32 -0.20
C LEU A 58 16.21 -13.38 -0.28
N THR A 59 16.16 -14.39 0.58
CA THR A 59 17.26 -15.36 0.71
C THR A 59 16.74 -16.76 0.99
N GLN A 60 17.50 -17.77 0.57
CA GLN A 60 17.31 -19.13 1.06
C GLN A 60 17.60 -19.17 2.57
N ALA A 61 16.75 -19.86 3.31
CA ALA A 61 16.90 -20.09 4.75
C ALA A 61 17.29 -21.54 5.00
N SER A 62 17.98 -21.80 6.10
CA SER A 62 18.35 -23.15 6.51
C SER A 62 17.13 -23.96 6.98
N CYS A 63 16.24 -23.34 7.75
CA CYS A 63 15.05 -23.96 8.30
C CYS A 63 13.94 -22.93 8.57
N LEU A 64 12.75 -23.43 8.92
CA LEU A 64 11.73 -22.60 9.56
C LEU A 64 12.14 -22.33 11.02
N PRO A 65 11.90 -21.13 11.55
CA PRO A 65 12.10 -20.85 12.97
C PRO A 65 11.18 -21.72 13.83
N GLU A 66 11.76 -22.48 14.77
CA GLU A 66 11.03 -23.47 15.59
C GLU A 66 9.98 -22.84 16.52
N LEU A 67 10.22 -21.62 16.99
CA LEU A 67 9.35 -20.92 17.93
C LEU A 67 8.19 -20.17 17.26
N LEU A 68 8.17 -20.08 15.93
CA LEU A 68 7.10 -19.39 15.20
C LEU A 68 5.97 -20.34 14.84
N ALA A 69 4.75 -19.94 15.20
CA ALA A 69 3.55 -20.61 14.73
C ALA A 69 3.53 -20.67 13.20
N SER A 70 3.23 -21.85 12.66
CA SER A 70 3.22 -22.10 11.22
C SER A 70 1.80 -22.36 10.76
N GLN A 71 1.34 -21.62 9.75
CA GLN A 71 0.16 -22.00 8.99
C GLN A 71 0.54 -23.08 7.98
N ARG A 72 -0.31 -24.10 7.85
CA ARG A 72 -0.03 -25.29 7.05
C ARG A 72 -1.11 -25.50 6.00
N PHE A 73 -0.68 -25.67 4.75
CA PHE A 73 -1.54 -25.93 3.59
C PHE A 73 -1.20 -27.29 3.03
N ILE A 74 -2.19 -28.17 2.86
CA ILE A 74 -1.99 -29.55 2.45
C ILE A 74 -2.30 -29.74 0.96
N PHE A 75 -1.46 -30.51 0.28
CA PHE A 75 -1.50 -30.80 -1.15
C PHE A 75 -1.29 -32.28 -1.40
N ARG A 76 -1.81 -32.79 -2.52
CA ARG A 76 -1.38 -34.09 -3.05
C ARG A 76 0.07 -34.04 -3.54
N HIS A 77 0.40 -32.99 -4.29
CA HIS A 77 1.74 -32.62 -4.73
C HIS A 77 1.86 -31.10 -4.64
N SER A 78 2.76 -30.59 -3.80
CA SER A 78 2.91 -29.15 -3.61
C SER A 78 3.52 -28.49 -4.87
N PRO A 79 2.98 -27.36 -5.34
CA PRO A 79 3.60 -26.59 -6.42
C PRO A 79 4.99 -26.05 -6.03
N ALA A 80 5.91 -25.97 -7.00
CA ALA A 80 7.27 -25.46 -6.79
C ALA A 80 7.38 -23.95 -6.95
N GLY A 81 6.63 -23.42 -7.93
CA GLY A 81 6.63 -22.01 -8.24
C GLY A 81 5.77 -21.23 -7.25
N PHE A 82 6.28 -20.10 -6.81
CA PHE A 82 5.54 -19.15 -5.98
C PHE A 82 5.90 -17.71 -6.34
N CYS A 83 5.07 -16.77 -5.94
CA CYS A 83 5.29 -15.35 -6.09
C CYS A 83 4.79 -14.64 -4.84
N LEU A 84 5.57 -13.68 -4.32
CA LEU A 84 5.10 -12.75 -3.30
C LEU A 84 4.51 -11.54 -4.01
N LYS A 85 3.19 -11.37 -4.00
CA LYS A 85 2.53 -10.26 -4.72
C LYS A 85 2.17 -9.13 -3.75
N PRO A 86 2.54 -7.87 -4.02
CA PRO A 86 2.02 -6.75 -3.26
C PRO A 86 0.56 -6.51 -3.58
N LYS A 87 -0.20 -6.10 -2.56
CA LYS A 87 -1.59 -5.68 -2.67
C LYS A 87 -1.82 -4.43 -1.82
N LEU A 88 -2.77 -3.60 -2.23
CA LEU A 88 -3.22 -2.50 -1.37
C LEU A 88 -3.97 -3.02 -0.15
N LEU A 89 -4.06 -2.20 0.89
CA LEU A 89 -4.93 -2.48 2.03
C LEU A 89 -6.41 -2.45 1.60
N ASP A 90 -7.22 -3.21 2.32
CA ASP A 90 -8.64 -3.42 2.11
C ASP A 90 -9.52 -2.29 2.68
N ARG A 91 -8.92 -1.26 3.27
CA ARG A 91 -9.62 -0.09 3.82
C ARG A 91 -8.88 1.20 3.50
N PRO A 92 -9.58 2.35 3.51
CA PRO A 92 -8.93 3.64 3.41
C PRO A 92 -7.91 3.87 4.53
N VAL A 93 -6.89 4.68 4.25
CA VAL A 93 -5.84 5.03 5.20
C VAL A 93 -5.86 6.52 5.51
N VAL A 94 -6.08 6.88 6.76
CA VAL A 94 -6.05 8.26 7.24
C VAL A 94 -4.64 8.65 7.63
N ILE A 95 -4.20 9.78 7.08
CA ILE A 95 -2.83 10.30 7.20
C ILE A 95 -2.92 11.75 7.61
N LYS A 96 -2.14 12.14 8.62
CA LYS A 96 -2.07 13.53 9.09
C LYS A 96 -1.00 14.29 8.32
N THR A 97 -1.28 15.53 7.96
CA THR A 97 -0.23 16.45 7.50
C THR A 97 0.73 16.70 8.67
N ARG A 98 2.03 16.91 8.38
CA ARG A 98 3.00 17.20 9.45
C ARG A 98 2.69 18.55 10.10
N GLN A 99 2.26 19.49 9.28
CA GLN A 99 1.73 20.80 9.64
C GLN A 99 0.49 21.02 8.80
N SER A 100 -0.50 21.73 9.36
CA SER A 100 -1.68 22.12 8.61
C SER A 100 -1.29 22.83 7.33
N VAL A 101 -1.93 22.48 6.21
CA VAL A 101 -1.66 23.11 4.92
C VAL A 101 -2.86 23.94 4.52
N SER A 102 -2.60 25.19 4.14
CA SER A 102 -3.61 26.12 3.66
C SER A 102 -3.41 26.38 2.16
N ILE A 103 -4.43 26.07 1.36
CA ILE A 103 -4.44 26.30 -0.09
C ILE A 103 -5.34 27.51 -0.36
N PRO A 104 -4.83 28.63 -0.90
CA PRO A 104 -5.64 29.81 -1.21
C PRO A 104 -6.72 29.55 -2.27
N PRO A 105 -7.74 30.43 -2.35
CA PRO A 105 -8.74 30.39 -3.43
C PRO A 105 -8.10 30.40 -4.82
N GLY A 106 -8.52 29.48 -5.69
CA GLY A 106 -8.02 29.34 -7.06
C GLY A 106 -6.69 28.61 -7.20
N GLU A 107 -6.06 28.24 -6.09
CA GLU A 107 -4.76 27.56 -6.07
C GLU A 107 -4.88 26.04 -5.94
N GLN A 108 -3.78 25.34 -6.22
CA GLN A 108 -3.68 23.90 -6.06
C GLN A 108 -2.35 23.47 -5.41
N SER A 109 -2.33 22.27 -4.85
CA SER A 109 -1.12 21.66 -4.31
C SER A 109 -1.06 20.16 -4.60
N VAL A 110 0.15 19.64 -4.81
CA VAL A 110 0.39 18.20 -4.98
C VAL A 110 1.02 17.64 -3.71
N PHE A 111 0.46 16.54 -3.24
CA PHE A 111 0.96 15.77 -2.12
C PHE A 111 1.33 14.36 -2.59
N TYR A 112 2.37 13.82 -1.99
CA TYR A 112 2.73 12.43 -2.16
C TYR A 112 2.56 11.71 -0.84
N ILE A 113 1.79 10.62 -0.91
CA ILE A 113 1.40 9.88 0.26
C ILE A 113 1.82 8.43 0.10
N SER A 114 2.73 8.00 0.97
CA SER A 114 3.20 6.63 1.02
C SER A 114 2.25 5.84 1.93
N SER A 115 1.69 4.73 1.46
CA SER A 115 0.79 3.85 2.23
C SER A 115 1.34 2.41 2.27
N PRO A 116 1.19 1.67 3.39
CA PRO A 116 1.71 0.32 3.50
C PRO A 116 0.85 -0.66 2.70
N LEU A 117 1.47 -1.77 2.36
CA LEU A 117 0.89 -2.80 1.52
C LEU A 117 0.61 -4.08 2.31
N ARG A 118 -0.15 -4.96 1.67
CA ARG A 118 -0.24 -6.37 1.99
C ARG A 118 0.69 -7.16 1.08
N VAL A 119 1.08 -8.34 1.53
CA VAL A 119 1.75 -9.36 0.72
C VAL A 119 0.88 -10.59 0.62
N GLU A 120 0.75 -11.12 -0.59
CA GLU A 120 0.10 -12.38 -0.89
C GLU A 120 1.14 -13.42 -1.32
N LEU A 121 1.05 -14.63 -0.78
CA LEU A 121 1.79 -15.77 -1.33
C LEU A 121 0.91 -16.47 -2.36
N VAL A 122 1.34 -16.43 -3.61
CA VAL A 122 0.63 -17.02 -4.74
C VAL A 122 1.45 -18.15 -5.34
N LEU A 123 0.98 -19.38 -5.22
CA LEU A 123 1.57 -20.53 -5.92
C LEU A 123 1.30 -20.42 -7.42
N GLN A 124 2.20 -20.99 -8.22
CA GLN A 124 2.12 -21.02 -9.68
C GLN A 124 1.83 -22.46 -10.15
N ASP A 125 1.10 -22.58 -11.27
CA ASP A 125 0.78 -23.86 -11.92
C ASP A 125 0.08 -24.92 -11.03
N PRO A 126 -1.20 -24.70 -10.62
CA PRO A 126 -2.08 -23.59 -10.97
C PRO A 126 -1.88 -22.36 -10.08
N GLU A 127 -2.39 -21.21 -10.53
CA GLU A 127 -2.40 -20.00 -9.69
C GLU A 127 -3.31 -20.21 -8.46
N LEU A 128 -2.74 -20.12 -7.26
CA LEU A 128 -3.47 -20.26 -6.01
C LEU A 128 -2.89 -19.35 -4.93
N THR A 129 -3.70 -18.40 -4.43
CA THR A 129 -3.33 -17.56 -3.28
C THR A 129 -3.52 -18.35 -1.97
N LEU A 130 -2.43 -18.53 -1.21
CA LEU A 130 -2.46 -19.24 0.07
C LEU A 130 -2.86 -18.33 1.23
N PHE A 131 -2.31 -17.11 1.27
CA PHE A 131 -2.60 -16.14 2.32
C PHE A 131 -2.41 -14.71 1.83
N SER A 132 -2.93 -13.76 2.61
CA SER A 132 -2.71 -12.32 2.46
C SER A 132 -2.49 -11.70 3.83
N LEU A 133 -1.35 -11.05 4.07
CA LEU A 133 -1.01 -10.40 5.35
C LEU A 133 -0.62 -8.93 5.14
N PRO A 134 -0.98 -8.01 6.05
CA PRO A 134 -0.43 -6.66 6.02
C PRO A 134 1.08 -6.71 6.29
N ILE A 135 1.88 -6.01 5.50
CA ILE A 135 3.32 -5.91 5.75
C ILE A 135 3.59 -5.08 7.00
N GLN A 136 2.82 -4.01 7.21
CA GLN A 136 2.82 -3.21 8.44
C GLN A 136 1.42 -3.20 9.04
N ARG A 137 1.30 -3.59 10.31
CA ARG A 137 0.03 -3.51 11.05
C ARG A 137 -0.26 -2.06 11.43
N LEU A 138 -1.39 -1.55 10.97
CA LEU A 138 -1.91 -0.24 11.34
C LEU A 138 -3.00 -0.37 12.40
N SER A 139 -3.23 0.69 13.16
CA SER A 139 -4.35 0.75 14.10
C SER A 139 -5.63 1.13 13.36
N ASP A 140 -6.76 0.55 13.77
CA ASP A 140 -8.07 0.97 13.30
C ASP A 140 -8.40 2.39 13.78
N THR A 141 -9.10 3.16 12.94
CA THR A 141 -9.59 4.50 13.25
C THR A 141 -10.93 4.75 12.57
N TRP A 142 -11.71 5.68 13.09
CA TRP A 142 -12.96 6.09 12.49
C TRP A 142 -12.82 7.45 11.83
N PHE A 143 -13.13 7.54 10.53
CA PHE A 143 -13.08 8.79 9.79
C PHE A 143 -14.49 9.28 9.46
N GLY A 144 -14.92 10.36 10.12
CA GLY A 144 -16.25 10.92 9.90
C GLY A 144 -16.65 11.91 10.99
N ALA A 145 -17.79 12.57 10.80
CA ALA A 145 -18.30 13.57 11.74
C ALA A 145 -18.81 12.94 13.06
N ASN A 146 -19.31 11.69 12.99
CA ASN A 146 -19.77 10.92 14.14
C ASN A 146 -19.80 9.42 13.81
N THR A 147 -20.14 8.58 14.79
CA THR A 147 -20.18 7.11 14.66
C THR A 147 -21.25 6.57 13.72
N GLN A 148 -22.22 7.40 13.32
CA GLN A 148 -23.25 7.04 12.32
C GLN A 148 -22.85 7.49 10.90
N HIS A 149 -21.99 8.50 10.80
CA HIS A 149 -21.59 9.16 9.56
C HIS A 149 -20.06 9.19 9.48
N GLY A 150 -19.50 8.09 9.00
CA GLY A 150 -18.08 7.90 8.78
C GLY A 150 -17.77 6.52 8.21
N GLU A 151 -16.49 6.22 8.10
CA GLU A 151 -15.97 4.94 7.64
C GLU A 151 -14.86 4.43 8.56
N LEU A 152 -14.77 3.11 8.65
CA LEU A 152 -13.66 2.44 9.34
C LEU A 152 -12.43 2.47 8.44
N CYS A 153 -11.35 3.05 8.94
CA CYS A 153 -10.10 3.25 8.24
C CYS A 153 -8.93 2.70 9.05
N TYR A 154 -7.75 2.69 8.43
CA TYR A 154 -6.49 2.55 9.14
C TYR A 154 -5.89 3.92 9.42
N ALA A 155 -5.27 4.10 10.60
CA ALA A 155 -4.45 5.27 10.88
C ALA A 155 -2.99 4.97 10.59
N ASP A 156 -2.35 5.83 9.80
CA ASP A 156 -0.91 5.78 9.56
C ASP A 156 -0.23 7.01 10.17
N LYS A 157 0.95 6.78 10.78
CA LYS A 157 1.78 7.81 11.42
C LYS A 157 2.71 8.52 10.43
N THR A 158 2.75 8.06 9.19
CA THR A 158 3.41 8.80 8.12
C THR A 158 2.71 10.14 7.88
N HIS A 159 3.41 11.01 7.18
CA HIS A 159 2.94 12.35 6.89
C HIS A 159 2.96 12.56 5.39
N ALA A 160 1.97 13.29 4.87
CA ALA A 160 1.99 13.77 3.49
C ALA A 160 3.28 14.59 3.24
N ARG A 161 3.85 14.46 2.03
CA ARG A 161 5.02 15.21 1.57
C ARG A 161 4.65 16.05 0.36
N HIS A 162 5.24 17.24 0.25
CA HIS A 162 5.03 18.12 -0.90
C HIS A 162 6.00 17.81 -2.05
N SER A 163 7.14 17.18 -1.74
CA SER A 163 8.14 16.80 -2.73
C SER A 163 8.33 15.29 -2.76
N LEU A 164 8.38 14.75 -3.99
CA LEU A 164 8.71 13.34 -4.21
C LEU A 164 10.11 12.98 -3.69
N ALA A 165 11.06 13.92 -3.73
CA ALA A 165 12.42 13.71 -3.24
C ALA A 165 12.49 13.47 -1.72
N GLU A 166 11.43 13.86 -0.99
CA GLU A 166 11.35 13.67 0.46
C GLU A 166 10.72 12.33 0.87
N ILE A 167 10.31 11.51 -0.11
CA ILE A 167 9.74 10.19 0.16
C ILE A 167 10.87 9.19 0.36
N PRO A 168 10.98 8.58 1.55
CA PRO A 168 11.98 7.54 1.77
C PRO A 168 11.66 6.30 0.93
N ALA A 169 12.69 5.69 0.34
CA ALA A 169 12.54 4.42 -0.39
C ALA A 169 12.19 3.30 0.60
N ARG A 170 10.93 2.87 0.60
CA ARG A 170 10.43 1.80 1.47
C ARG A 170 9.81 0.70 0.62
N PRO A 171 10.33 -0.53 0.64
CA PRO A 171 9.94 -1.60 -0.28
C PRO A 171 8.50 -2.08 -0.09
N HIS A 172 7.93 -1.83 1.08
CA HIS A 172 6.61 -2.29 1.49
C HIS A 172 5.51 -1.24 1.38
N ARG A 173 5.78 -0.10 0.72
CA ARG A 173 4.83 1.01 0.64
C ARG A 173 4.68 1.51 -0.79
N ALA A 174 3.45 1.82 -1.18
CA ALA A 174 3.15 2.45 -2.47
C ALA A 174 2.92 3.95 -2.30
N VAL A 175 3.35 4.74 -3.29
CA VAL A 175 3.16 6.18 -3.34
C VAL A 175 1.91 6.53 -4.13
N THR A 176 1.01 7.29 -3.51
CA THR A 176 -0.16 7.91 -4.13
C THR A 176 0.10 9.41 -4.31
N PRO A 177 0.20 9.90 -5.56
CA PRO A 177 0.17 11.34 -5.85
C PRO A 177 -1.26 11.86 -5.76
N ILE A 178 -1.43 13.00 -5.10
CA ILE A 178 -2.72 13.62 -4.81
C ILE A 178 -2.64 15.08 -5.19
N THR A 179 -3.44 15.49 -6.16
CA THR A 179 -3.62 16.91 -6.48
C THR A 179 -4.85 17.40 -5.74
N ILE A 180 -4.72 18.51 -5.01
CA ILE A 180 -5.83 19.15 -4.32
C ILE A 180 -6.00 20.54 -4.91
N GLU A 181 -7.18 20.78 -5.49
CA GLU A 181 -7.56 22.02 -6.17
C GLU A 181 -8.59 22.76 -5.32
N ASN A 182 -8.28 24.00 -4.95
CA ASN A 182 -9.21 24.86 -4.24
C ASN A 182 -9.93 25.78 -5.23
N HIS A 183 -11.10 25.36 -5.69
CA HIS A 183 -11.98 26.18 -6.53
C HIS A 183 -12.98 27.01 -5.72
N SER A 184 -12.90 26.97 -4.39
CA SER A 184 -13.74 27.79 -3.52
C SER A 184 -13.25 29.23 -3.44
N THR A 185 -14.06 30.10 -2.81
CA THR A 185 -13.69 31.49 -2.53
C THR A 185 -13.01 31.67 -1.18
N ARG A 186 -12.65 30.59 -0.46
CA ARG A 186 -12.05 30.66 0.89
C ARG A 186 -10.74 29.86 0.96
N MET A 187 -9.97 30.14 2.01
CA MET A 187 -8.79 29.35 2.34
C MET A 187 -9.20 27.91 2.65
N LEU A 188 -8.54 26.94 2.03
CA LEU A 188 -8.76 25.52 2.26
C LEU A 188 -7.70 24.99 3.21
N THR A 189 -8.08 24.60 4.43
CA THR A 189 -7.16 24.08 5.44
C THR A 189 -7.26 22.56 5.55
N ILE A 190 -6.10 21.89 5.55
CA ILE A 190 -5.98 20.43 5.52
C ILE A 190 -5.07 19.94 6.64
N ASP A 191 -5.66 19.22 7.59
CA ASP A 191 -4.96 18.60 8.72
C ASP A 191 -4.76 17.09 8.55
N LYS A 192 -5.65 16.47 7.78
CA LYS A 192 -5.67 15.02 7.54
C LYS A 192 -6.30 14.71 6.20
N LEU A 193 -5.90 13.58 5.62
CA LEU A 193 -6.37 13.07 4.33
C LEU A 193 -6.73 11.59 4.51
N SER A 194 -7.83 11.13 3.91
CA SER A 194 -8.18 9.71 3.82
C SER A 194 -7.84 9.22 2.42
N ILE A 195 -7.05 8.15 2.29
CA ILE A 195 -6.61 7.62 0.99
C ILE A 195 -7.46 6.41 0.66
N PRO A 196 -8.22 6.43 -0.45
CA PRO A 196 -9.19 5.40 -0.79
C PRO A 196 -8.51 4.20 -1.46
N LEU A 197 -7.53 3.58 -0.79
CA LEU A 197 -6.71 2.49 -1.35
C LEU A 197 -7.52 1.37 -2.03
N PRO A 198 -8.68 0.92 -1.54
CA PRO A 198 -9.46 -0.14 -2.20
C PRO A 198 -9.92 0.20 -3.62
N TYR A 199 -9.95 1.49 -3.99
CA TYR A 199 -10.40 1.98 -5.30
C TYR A 199 -9.25 2.29 -6.26
N LEU A 200 -7.99 2.11 -5.84
CA LEU A 200 -6.82 2.40 -6.65
C LEU A 200 -6.20 1.09 -7.17
N ALA A 201 -5.62 1.15 -8.36
CA ALA A 201 -4.72 0.13 -8.87
C ALA A 201 -3.34 0.29 -8.23
N LEU A 202 -2.57 -0.80 -8.24
CA LEU A 202 -1.17 -0.83 -7.80
C LEU A 202 -0.27 -1.12 -8.99
N TYR A 203 0.82 -0.36 -9.08
CA TYR A 203 1.84 -0.46 -10.12
C TYR A 203 3.22 -0.65 -9.50
N GLY A 204 4.09 -1.40 -10.18
CA GLY A 204 5.49 -1.59 -9.81
C GLY A 204 6.40 -1.10 -10.92
N ALA A 205 7.25 -0.13 -10.61
CA ALA A 205 8.25 0.38 -11.52
C ALA A 205 9.46 -0.57 -11.61
N ASP A 206 10.27 -0.38 -12.65
CA ASP A 206 11.50 -1.15 -12.88
C ASP A 206 12.56 -0.94 -11.80
N ASP A 207 12.55 0.23 -11.14
CA ASP A 207 13.43 0.55 -10.00
C ASP A 207 12.95 -0.04 -8.66
N GLY A 208 11.94 -0.92 -8.68
CA GLY A 208 11.36 -1.55 -7.51
C GLY A 208 10.42 -0.66 -6.68
N SER A 209 10.20 0.60 -7.09
CA SER A 209 9.24 1.47 -6.42
C SER A 209 7.80 1.09 -6.75
N LEU A 210 6.90 1.30 -5.78
CA LEU A 210 5.49 0.94 -5.87
C LEU A 210 4.64 2.22 -5.90
N TRP A 211 3.62 2.23 -6.75
CA TRP A 211 2.81 3.41 -7.06
C TRP A 211 1.34 3.04 -7.17
N THR A 212 0.46 4.01 -6.93
CA THR A 212 -0.98 3.86 -7.16
C THR A 212 -1.49 4.84 -8.20
N ASP A 213 -2.77 4.70 -8.56
CA ASP A 213 -3.43 5.70 -9.40
C ASP A 213 -3.31 7.11 -8.77
N PRO A 214 -2.93 8.12 -9.56
CA PRO A 214 -2.98 9.50 -9.10
C PRO A 214 -4.43 9.95 -8.93
N ILE A 215 -4.68 10.72 -7.88
CA ILE A 215 -6.01 11.24 -7.57
C ILE A 215 -6.02 12.77 -7.60
N THR A 216 -7.14 13.35 -8.05
CA THR A 216 -7.43 14.78 -7.95
C THR A 216 -8.66 15.00 -7.08
N LEU A 217 -8.53 15.91 -6.12
CA LEU A 217 -9.58 16.34 -5.20
C LEU A 217 -9.92 17.80 -5.48
N GLN A 218 -11.15 18.07 -5.91
CA GLN A 218 -11.62 19.42 -6.19
C GLN A 218 -12.57 19.88 -5.08
N HIS A 219 -12.22 21.00 -4.46
CA HIS A 219 -13.03 21.66 -3.44
C HIS A 219 -13.73 22.88 -4.04
N GLU A 220 -15.05 22.81 -4.23
CA GLU A 220 -15.82 23.89 -4.88
C GLU A 220 -16.65 24.70 -3.87
N ASN A 221 -17.12 24.11 -2.75
CA ASN A 221 -18.01 24.76 -1.79
C ASN A 221 -17.74 24.37 -0.33
N LEU A 222 -18.20 25.23 0.60
CA LEU A 222 -18.00 25.16 2.06
C LEU A 222 -18.25 23.80 2.72
N ASN A 223 -19.17 22.99 2.19
CA ASN A 223 -19.72 21.84 2.93
C ASN A 223 -19.30 20.47 2.39
N SER A 224 -18.58 20.37 1.27
CA SER A 224 -18.12 19.06 0.77
C SER A 224 -17.00 19.15 -0.26
N LEU A 225 -16.09 18.18 -0.25
CA LEU A 225 -15.28 17.87 -1.44
C LEU A 225 -16.22 17.42 -2.54
N THR A 226 -16.23 18.15 -3.64
CA THR A 226 -17.29 18.06 -4.63
C THR A 226 -16.93 17.07 -5.73
N ARG A 227 -15.64 16.81 -5.97
CA ARG A 227 -15.23 15.88 -7.02
C ARG A 227 -13.92 15.15 -6.74
N PHE A 228 -13.99 13.83 -6.79
CA PHE A 228 -12.85 12.93 -6.87
C PHE A 228 -12.67 12.49 -8.32
N GLN A 229 -11.43 12.53 -8.81
CA GLN A 229 -11.09 12.04 -10.14
C GLN A 229 -9.86 11.15 -10.07
N LEU A 230 -9.93 9.98 -10.71
CA LEU A 230 -8.73 9.21 -11.05
C LEU A 230 -8.10 9.86 -12.28
N ASN A 231 -6.83 10.25 -12.16
CA ASN A 231 -6.10 10.84 -13.26
C ASN A 231 -5.62 9.75 -14.21
N LYS A 232 -5.63 10.04 -15.52
CA LYS A 232 -5.22 9.09 -16.57
C LYS A 232 -3.71 8.98 -16.73
N GLN A 233 -2.96 10.00 -16.32
CA GLN A 233 -1.50 10.02 -16.44
C GLN A 233 -0.88 9.44 -15.18
N LEU A 234 -0.31 8.25 -15.31
CA LEU A 234 0.40 7.59 -14.22
C LEU A 234 1.75 8.27 -13.95
N PRO A 235 2.26 8.21 -12.71
CA PRO A 235 3.56 8.78 -12.37
C PRO A 235 4.71 8.06 -13.09
N ARG A 236 5.84 8.77 -13.28
CA ARG A 236 7.12 8.17 -13.74
C ARG A 236 7.01 7.34 -15.03
N ASP A 237 6.21 7.79 -15.99
CA ASP A 237 5.97 7.10 -17.26
C ASP A 237 5.45 5.66 -17.12
N LEU A 238 4.86 5.36 -15.96
CA LEU A 238 4.21 4.07 -15.73
C LEU A 238 3.08 3.87 -16.75
N THR A 239 2.89 2.61 -17.10
CA THR A 239 1.85 2.18 -18.04
C THR A 239 1.11 0.98 -17.46
N SER A 240 0.00 0.59 -18.09
CA SER A 240 -0.78 -0.59 -17.68
C SER A 240 0.05 -1.89 -17.62
N ARG A 241 1.18 -1.98 -18.34
CA ARG A 241 2.10 -3.13 -18.27
C ARG A 241 2.76 -3.30 -16.90
N HIS A 242 2.84 -2.23 -16.11
CA HIS A 242 3.43 -2.22 -14.79
C HIS A 242 2.42 -2.52 -13.69
N GLN A 243 1.16 -2.80 -14.04
CA GLN A 243 0.10 -3.05 -13.08
C GLN A 243 0.30 -4.39 -12.37
N LEU A 244 0.45 -4.34 -11.05
CA LEU A 244 0.59 -5.51 -10.18
C LEU A 244 -0.76 -5.97 -9.62
N ALA A 245 -1.68 -5.03 -9.39
CA ALA A 245 -3.03 -5.34 -8.93
C ALA A 245 -4.07 -4.34 -9.45
N ALA A 246 -5.26 -4.86 -9.76
CA ALA A 246 -6.45 -4.04 -10.00
C ALA A 246 -7.04 -3.51 -8.69
N PRO A 247 -7.87 -2.45 -8.75
CA PRO A 247 -8.68 -2.02 -7.62
C PRO A 247 -9.52 -3.16 -7.06
N VAL A 248 -9.68 -3.19 -5.73
CA VAL A 248 -10.55 -4.15 -5.05
C VAL A 248 -12.02 -3.79 -5.26
N HIS A 249 -12.32 -2.49 -5.32
CA HIS A 249 -13.65 -1.96 -5.53
C HIS A 249 -13.69 -1.10 -6.79
N THR A 250 -14.81 -1.21 -7.51
CA THR A 250 -15.10 -0.27 -8.60
C THR A 250 -15.58 1.06 -8.03
N PRO A 251 -15.07 2.19 -8.52
CA PRO A 251 -15.51 3.50 -8.08
C PRO A 251 -16.98 3.73 -8.46
N ASP A 252 -17.88 3.77 -7.48
CA ASP A 252 -19.23 4.30 -7.68
C ASP A 252 -19.21 5.83 -7.47
N LYS A 253 -20.03 6.57 -8.23
CA LYS A 253 -20.03 8.05 -8.29
C LYS A 253 -20.17 8.70 -6.90
N HIS A 254 -20.81 8.02 -5.94
CA HIS A 254 -21.06 8.53 -4.59
C HIS A 254 -20.12 7.96 -3.51
N GLY A 255 -19.54 6.77 -3.71
CA GLY A 255 -18.73 6.07 -2.70
C GLY A 255 -17.39 6.76 -2.42
N LEU A 256 -16.75 7.27 -3.47
CA LEU A 256 -15.48 7.98 -3.38
C LEU A 256 -15.61 9.33 -2.67
N VAL A 257 -16.72 10.05 -2.88
CA VAL A 257 -16.95 11.37 -2.27
C VAL A 257 -17.02 11.27 -0.75
N ARG A 258 -17.62 10.20 -0.21
CA ARG A 258 -17.74 9.97 1.24
C ARG A 258 -16.40 9.74 1.94
N ALA A 259 -15.42 9.12 1.27
CA ALA A 259 -14.10 8.86 1.87
C ALA A 259 -13.38 10.16 2.28
N PHE A 260 -13.74 11.30 1.70
CA PHE A 260 -13.02 12.57 1.90
C PHE A 260 -13.78 13.63 2.72
N THR A 261 -15.03 13.41 3.12
CA THR A 261 -15.85 14.46 3.77
C THR A 261 -15.41 14.86 5.18
N GLY A 262 -14.46 14.16 5.81
CA GLY A 262 -13.95 14.47 7.15
C GLY A 262 -12.69 15.35 7.20
N ILE A 263 -12.25 15.93 6.07
CA ILE A 263 -10.97 16.66 5.97
C ILE A 263 -11.03 18.06 6.59
N PHE A 264 -12.21 18.68 6.68
CA PHE A 264 -12.34 20.10 7.03
C PHE A 264 -12.67 20.31 8.49
N ASN A 265 -11.85 21.13 9.15
CA ASN A 265 -12.25 21.80 10.38
C ASN A 265 -13.05 23.06 10.02
N GLN A 266 -14.18 23.25 10.70
CA GLN A 266 -15.01 24.46 10.62
C GLN A 266 -14.26 25.68 11.15
#